data_AF-A0A1H8LJX9-F1
#
_entry.id   AF-A0A1H8LJX9-F1
#
_cell.length_a   1.000
_cell.length_b   1.000
_cell.length_c   1.000
_cell.angle_alpha   90.00
_cell.angle_beta   90.00
_cell.angle_gamma   90.00
#
_symmetry.space_group_name_H-M   'P 1'
#
loop_
_entity.id
_entity.type
_entity.pdbx_description
1 polymer ?
#
loop_
_entity_poly.entity_id
_entity_poly.type
_entity_poly.pdbx_seq_one_letter_code
_entity_poly.pdbx_strand_id
1 'polypeptide(L)'
;MNGFITLENGGNFSIKWTGYEEIIRIAIKELSLLDNSNELSVWLDAQVPNENEDDGNSVPFYKENGEMISRIIDVRGLTTANRRLFWTALENGEEKLLRLGNVYSDLNPIVITDLMKMHLTIPDNIEIFEEDAEYIVTNNDIIKKIGLGWAN
;
A
#
# COMPACT_ATOMS: atom_id res chain seq x y z
N MET A 1 -3.92 17.41 -1.89
CA MET A 1 -3.49 16.26 -2.70
C MET A 1 -4.12 14.99 -2.13
N ASN A 2 -4.46 14.03 -2.99
CA ASN A 2 -5.01 12.74 -2.57
C ASN A 2 -3.95 11.65 -2.77
N GLY A 3 -4.07 10.55 -2.02
CA GLY A 3 -3.41 9.30 -2.29
C GLY A 3 -4.40 8.25 -2.79
N PHE A 4 -3.89 7.25 -3.51
CA PHE A 4 -4.71 6.23 -4.17
C PHE A 4 -4.17 4.82 -3.91
N ILE A 5 -5.07 3.89 -3.62
CA ILE A 5 -4.79 2.45 -3.54
C ILE A 5 -5.67 1.76 -4.58
N THR A 6 -5.08 1.19 -5.62
CA THR A 6 -5.81 0.39 -6.61
C THR A 6 -5.90 -1.04 -6.14
N LEU A 7 -7.12 -1.59 -6.07
CA LEU A 7 -7.44 -2.95 -5.62
C LEU A 7 -7.37 -3.95 -6.78
N GLU A 8 -7.54 -5.24 -6.47
CA GLU A 8 -7.38 -6.36 -7.41
C GLU A 8 -8.30 -6.28 -8.63
N ASN A 9 -9.49 -5.71 -8.47
CA ASN A 9 -10.44 -5.50 -9.55
C ASN A 9 -10.21 -4.21 -10.36
N GLY A 10 -9.14 -3.46 -10.08
CA GLY A 10 -8.86 -2.15 -10.67
C GLY A 10 -9.65 -0.98 -10.05
N GLY A 11 -10.51 -1.25 -9.07
CA GLY A 11 -11.18 -0.23 -8.28
C GLY A 11 -10.18 0.62 -7.50
N ASN A 12 -10.47 1.90 -7.34
CA ASN A 12 -9.57 2.84 -6.66
C ASN A 12 -10.16 3.31 -5.33
N PHE A 13 -9.43 3.09 -4.25
CA PHE A 13 -9.66 3.77 -2.98
C PHE A 13 -8.90 5.09 -2.96
N SER A 14 -9.60 6.19 -2.70
CA SER A 14 -9.04 7.55 -2.73
C SER A 14 -9.21 8.21 -1.37
N ILE A 15 -8.14 8.83 -0.87
CA ILE A 15 -8.14 9.51 0.42
C ILE A 15 -7.21 10.73 0.41
N LYS A 16 -7.37 11.65 1.36
CA LYS A 16 -6.37 12.70 1.62
C LYS A 16 -5.00 12.06 1.86
N TRP A 17 -3.96 12.74 1.39
CA TRP A 17 -2.58 12.25 1.47
C TRP A 17 -2.13 11.82 2.87
N THR A 18 -2.52 12.53 3.93
CA THR A 18 -2.21 12.15 5.33
C THR A 18 -2.84 10.81 5.70
N GLY A 19 -4.08 10.57 5.27
CA GLY A 19 -4.76 9.29 5.50
C GLY A 19 -4.12 8.14 4.72
N TYR A 20 -3.65 8.41 3.50
CA TYR A 20 -2.87 7.44 2.73
C TYR A 20 -1.59 7.05 3.47
N GLU A 21 -0.81 8.04 3.92
CA GLU A 21 0.44 7.80 4.64
C GLU A 21 0.21 7.02 5.93
N GLU A 22 -0.83 7.34 6.69
CA GLU A 22 -1.19 6.58 7.89
C GLU A 22 -1.56 5.12 7.58
N ILE A 23 -2.29 4.85 6.49
CA ILE A 23 -2.57 3.48 6.05
C ILE A 23 -1.27 2.72 5.76
N ILE A 24 -0.33 3.36 5.05
CA ILE A 24 0.97 2.74 4.75
C ILE A 24 1.80 2.54 6.02
N ARG A 25 1.81 3.50 6.97
CA ARG A 25 2.49 3.36 8.28
C ARG A 25 1.91 2.22 9.12
N ILE A 26 0.58 2.04 9.12
CA ILE A 26 -0.07 0.89 9.75
C ILE A 26 0.42 -0.41 9.12
N ALA A 27 0.45 -0.49 7.79
CA ALA A 27 0.95 -1.68 7.08
C ALA A 27 2.41 -1.97 7.46
N ILE A 28 3.31 -0.98 7.43
CA ILE A 28 4.72 -1.12 7.80
C ILE A 28 4.87 -1.66 9.23
N LYS A 29 4.14 -1.06 10.19
CA LYS A 29 4.16 -1.45 11.60
C LYS A 29 3.76 -2.91 11.78
N GLU A 30 2.70 -3.35 11.12
CA GLU A 30 2.21 -4.72 11.24
C GLU A 30 3.04 -5.73 10.45
N LEU A 31 3.59 -5.35 9.29
CA LEU A 31 4.54 -6.16 8.55
C LEU A 31 5.76 -6.51 9.41
N SER A 32 6.27 -5.59 10.23
CA SER A 32 7.42 -5.86 11.11
C SER A 32 7.22 -7.03 12.10
N LEU A 33 5.97 -7.45 12.30
CA LEU A 33 5.59 -8.56 13.18
C LEU A 33 5.31 -9.87 12.43
N LEU A 34 5.39 -9.87 11.09
CA LEU A 34 5.14 -11.02 10.24
C LEU A 34 6.46 -11.61 9.72
N ASP A 35 6.51 -12.92 9.50
CA ASP A 35 7.65 -13.58 8.87
C ASP A 35 7.72 -13.23 7.37
N ASN A 36 8.94 -13.12 6.82
CA ASN A 36 9.21 -12.85 5.39
C ASN A 36 8.64 -11.52 4.85
N SER A 37 8.38 -10.54 5.71
CA SER A 37 7.79 -9.25 5.35
C SER A 37 8.80 -8.11 5.20
N ASN A 38 10.06 -8.33 5.59
CA ASN A 38 11.06 -7.28 5.75
C ASN A 38 11.27 -6.47 4.46
N GLU A 39 11.37 -7.16 3.32
CA GLU A 39 11.55 -6.51 2.02
C GLU A 39 10.36 -5.61 1.64
N LEU A 40 9.14 -6.07 1.86
CA LEU A 40 7.94 -5.29 1.59
C LEU A 40 7.83 -4.10 2.55
N SER A 41 8.14 -4.30 3.83
CA SER A 41 8.15 -3.25 4.85
C SER A 41 9.11 -2.12 4.47
N VAL A 42 10.37 -2.45 4.12
CA VAL A 42 11.38 -1.48 3.68
C VAL A 42 10.94 -0.77 2.40
N TRP A 43 10.37 -1.50 1.44
CA TRP A 43 9.90 -0.89 0.20
C TRP A 43 8.75 0.11 0.42
N LEU A 44 7.79 -0.22 1.30
CA LEU A 44 6.67 0.64 1.68
C LEU A 44 7.13 1.87 2.47
N ASP A 45 8.11 1.70 3.37
CA ASP A 45 8.71 2.79 4.13
C ASP A 45 9.32 3.84 3.20
N ALA A 46 9.99 3.40 2.13
CA ALA A 46 10.49 4.28 1.07
C ALA A 46 9.39 4.94 0.21
N GLN A 47 8.11 4.66 0.42
CA GLN A 47 6.97 5.32 -0.25
C GLN A 47 6.27 6.37 0.64
N VAL A 48 6.73 6.60 1.87
CA VAL A 48 6.21 7.64 2.78
C VAL A 48 7.33 8.60 3.17
N PRO A 49 7.03 9.89 3.41
CA PRO A 49 8.04 10.83 3.88
C PRO A 49 8.53 10.46 5.29
N ASN A 50 9.82 10.60 5.51
CA ASN A 50 10.43 10.47 6.83
C ASN A 50 10.26 11.77 7.63
N GLU A 51 10.27 11.68 8.98
CA GLU A 51 10.15 12.86 9.86
C GLU A 51 11.25 13.91 9.62
N ASN A 52 12.39 13.52 9.05
CA ASN A 52 13.50 14.42 8.72
C ASN A 52 13.39 15.04 7.31
N GLU A 53 12.45 14.57 6.49
CA GLU A 53 12.22 15.02 5.12
C GLU A 53 10.89 15.78 4.96
N ASP A 54 10.06 15.79 6.01
CA ASP A 54 8.83 16.55 6.09
C ASP A 54 9.13 18.01 6.47
N ASP A 55 9.30 18.87 5.46
CA ASP A 55 9.37 20.33 5.65
C ASP A 55 8.00 20.97 5.96
N GLY A 56 6.99 20.14 6.26
CA GLY A 56 5.72 20.54 6.84
C GLY A 56 4.73 21.16 5.85
N ASN A 57 5.05 21.28 4.55
CA ASN A 57 4.10 21.80 3.55
C ASN A 57 4.39 21.45 2.08
N SER A 58 5.44 20.70 1.74
CA SER A 58 5.80 20.46 0.35
C SER A 58 5.00 19.34 -0.32
N VAL A 59 4.15 19.75 -1.25
CA VAL A 59 3.78 18.92 -2.40
C VAL A 59 4.59 19.46 -3.58
N PRO A 60 5.61 18.73 -4.10
CA PRO A 60 5.87 17.28 -4.03
C PRO A 60 6.98 16.85 -3.05
N PHE A 61 6.90 15.61 -2.56
CA PHE A 61 7.98 14.90 -1.84
C PHE A 61 8.90 14.21 -2.85
N TYR A 62 10.22 14.30 -2.62
CA TYR A 62 11.24 13.66 -3.43
C TYR A 62 12.12 12.78 -2.54
N LYS A 63 12.41 11.57 -3.00
CA LYS A 63 13.46 10.74 -2.40
C LYS A 63 14.82 11.42 -2.50
N GLU A 64 15.80 10.97 -1.72
CA GLU A 64 17.20 11.42 -1.80
C GLU A 64 17.79 11.35 -3.22
N ASN A 65 17.33 10.42 -4.05
CA ASN A 65 17.77 10.25 -5.44
C ASN A 65 17.08 11.21 -6.43
N GLY A 66 16.21 12.12 -5.97
CA GLY A 66 15.48 13.07 -6.78
C GLY A 66 14.21 12.52 -7.44
N GLU A 67 13.81 11.27 -7.15
CA GLU A 67 12.53 10.73 -7.63
C GLU A 67 11.37 11.30 -6.82
N MET A 68 10.37 11.85 -7.52
CA MET A 68 9.11 12.25 -6.88
C MET A 68 8.35 11.03 -6.39
N ILE A 69 7.92 11.03 -5.13
CA ILE A 69 7.06 9.97 -4.61
C ILE A 69 5.62 10.25 -5.01
N SER A 70 5.07 9.36 -5.83
CA SER A 70 3.64 9.28 -6.06
C SER A 70 2.98 8.56 -4.87
N ARG A 71 2.01 9.20 -4.20
CA ARG A 71 1.16 8.58 -3.18
C ARG A 71 0.12 7.66 -3.82
N ILE A 72 0.59 6.72 -4.62
CA ILE A 72 -0.21 5.81 -5.42
C ILE A 72 0.43 4.44 -5.28
N ILE A 73 -0.38 3.46 -4.91
CA ILE A 73 0.01 2.05 -4.93
C ILE A 73 -1.06 1.26 -5.69
N ASP A 74 -0.62 0.48 -6.67
CA ASP A 74 -1.48 -0.48 -7.35
C ASP A 74 -1.14 -1.88 -6.83
N VAL A 75 -1.97 -2.44 -5.94
CA VAL A 75 -1.63 -3.72 -5.28
C VAL A 75 -1.57 -4.88 -6.26
N ARG A 76 -2.14 -4.73 -7.46
CA ARG A 76 -2.03 -5.71 -8.54
C ARG A 76 -0.61 -5.84 -9.06
N GLY A 77 0.17 -4.77 -8.96
CA GLY A 77 1.59 -4.75 -9.33
C GLY A 77 2.50 -5.39 -8.29
N LEU A 78 2.00 -5.74 -7.10
CA LEU A 78 2.77 -6.53 -6.12
C LEU A 78 2.74 -8.02 -6.49
N THR A 79 3.79 -8.75 -6.12
CA THR A 79 3.75 -10.22 -6.19
C THR A 79 2.60 -10.76 -5.34
N THR A 80 2.07 -11.94 -5.67
CA THR A 80 0.98 -12.55 -4.90
C THR A 80 1.35 -12.72 -3.42
N ALA A 81 2.61 -13.04 -3.11
CA ALA A 81 3.08 -13.15 -1.73
C ALA A 81 3.05 -11.79 -1.00
N ASN A 82 3.57 -10.73 -1.63
CA ASN A 82 3.60 -9.39 -1.05
C ASN A 82 2.21 -8.77 -0.92
N ARG A 83 1.32 -9.03 -1.88
CA ARG A 83 -0.08 -8.58 -1.79
C ARG A 83 -0.79 -9.20 -0.58
N ARG A 84 -0.60 -10.51 -0.35
CA ARG A 84 -1.15 -11.18 0.85
C ARG A 84 -0.59 -10.59 2.13
N LEU A 85 0.73 -10.39 2.21
CA LEU A 85 1.37 -9.75 3.36
C LEU A 85 0.81 -8.35 3.62
N PHE A 86 0.63 -7.54 2.57
CA PHE A 86 0.04 -6.21 2.67
C PHE A 86 -1.36 -6.23 3.29
N TRP A 87 -2.24 -7.09 2.80
CA TRP A 87 -3.62 -7.18 3.31
C TRP A 87 -3.70 -7.78 4.71
N THR A 88 -2.91 -8.81 5.01
CA THR A 88 -2.81 -9.36 6.37
C THR A 88 -2.32 -8.31 7.37
N ALA A 89 -1.34 -7.48 6.98
CA ALA A 89 -0.87 -6.38 7.81
C ALA A 89 -1.96 -5.34 8.06
N LEU A 90 -2.75 -4.98 7.04
CA LEU A 90 -3.88 -4.04 7.20
C LEU A 90 -5.03 -4.63 8.02
N GLU A 91 -5.33 -5.91 7.90
CA GLU A 91 -6.33 -6.60 8.72
C GLU A 91 -5.94 -6.57 10.21
N ASN A 92 -4.69 -6.93 10.53
CA ASN A 92 -4.15 -6.83 11.90
C ASN A 92 -4.16 -5.38 12.41
N GLY A 93 -3.83 -4.44 11.53
CA GLY A 93 -3.80 -3.02 11.81
C GLY A 93 -5.20 -2.44 12.09
N GLU A 94 -6.20 -2.85 11.32
CA GLU A 94 -7.60 -2.51 11.52
C GLU A 94 -8.09 -3.00 12.89
N GLU A 95 -7.85 -4.27 13.23
CA GLU A 95 -8.26 -4.83 14.52
C GLU A 95 -7.68 -4.03 15.68
N LYS A 96 -6.37 -3.71 15.61
CA LYS A 96 -5.68 -2.92 16.63
C LYS A 96 -6.19 -1.49 16.69
N LEU A 97 -6.43 -0.85 15.54
CA LEU A 97 -6.96 0.51 15.49
C LEU A 97 -8.37 0.59 16.07
N LEU A 98 -9.24 -0.37 15.75
CA LEU A 98 -10.60 -0.44 16.32
C LEU A 98 -10.57 -0.65 17.84
N ARG A 99 -9.61 -1.42 18.35
CA ARG A 99 -9.49 -1.71 19.79
C ARG A 99 -8.81 -0.59 20.59
N LEU A 100 -7.76 0.02 20.03
CA LEU A 100 -6.87 0.94 20.76
C LEU A 100 -7.10 2.42 20.37
N GLY A 101 -7.78 2.68 19.26
CA GLY A 101 -8.02 4.02 18.73
C GLY A 101 -6.72 4.79 18.48
N ASN A 102 -6.72 6.08 18.82
CA ASN A 102 -5.61 7.00 18.60
C ASN A 102 -4.32 6.65 19.34
N VAL A 103 -4.35 5.72 20.30
CA VAL A 103 -3.11 5.17 20.90
C VAL A 103 -2.30 4.39 19.86
N TYR A 104 -2.95 3.84 18.84
CA TYR A 104 -2.33 3.01 17.83
C TYR A 104 -1.93 3.77 16.56
N SER A 105 -2.81 4.62 16.02
CA SER A 105 -2.61 5.52 14.87
C SER A 105 -3.67 6.62 14.88
N ASP A 106 -3.37 7.78 14.30
CA ASP A 106 -4.30 8.91 14.17
C ASP A 106 -5.32 8.74 13.03
N LEU A 107 -5.25 7.62 12.29
CA LEU A 107 -6.21 7.31 11.25
C LEU A 107 -7.62 7.13 11.84
N ASN A 108 -8.61 7.78 11.21
CA ASN A 108 -10.01 7.51 11.55
C ASN A 108 -10.34 6.03 11.23
N PRO A 109 -10.80 5.21 12.20
CA PRO A 109 -11.04 3.78 11.97
C PRO A 109 -12.00 3.47 10.80
N ILE A 110 -12.96 4.37 10.52
CA ILE A 110 -13.89 4.19 9.40
C ILE A 110 -13.15 4.08 8.07
N VAL A 111 -12.03 4.80 7.92
CA VAL A 111 -11.25 4.84 6.68
C VAL A 111 -10.66 3.47 6.36
N ILE A 112 -9.96 2.84 7.30
CA ILE A 112 -9.34 1.55 7.05
C ILE A 112 -10.42 0.46 6.90
N THR A 113 -11.50 0.55 7.67
CA THR A 113 -12.64 -0.36 7.54
C THR A 113 -13.31 -0.27 6.17
N ASP A 114 -13.45 0.92 5.59
CA ASP A 114 -14.02 1.07 4.26
C ASP A 114 -13.08 0.51 3.17
N LEU A 115 -11.76 0.70 3.31
CA LEU A 115 -10.77 0.05 2.45
C LEU A 115 -10.85 -1.48 2.56
N MET A 116 -10.90 -2.03 3.77
CA MET A 116 -10.95 -3.48 3.99
C MET A 116 -12.26 -4.07 3.47
N LYS A 117 -13.40 -3.39 3.63
CA LYS A 117 -14.66 -3.81 3.00
C LYS A 117 -14.56 -3.87 1.48
N MET A 118 -13.90 -2.89 0.85
CA MET A 118 -13.69 -2.92 -0.60
C MET A 118 -12.86 -4.16 -0.98
N HIS A 119 -11.74 -4.40 -0.31
CA HIS A 119 -10.88 -5.56 -0.56
C HIS A 119 -11.61 -6.90 -0.36
N LEU A 120 -12.29 -7.09 0.77
CA LEU A 120 -12.97 -8.35 1.11
C LEU A 120 -14.14 -8.71 0.18
N THR A 121 -14.62 -7.77 -0.63
CA THR A 121 -15.66 -8.03 -1.65
C THR A 121 -15.09 -8.44 -3.01
N ILE A 122 -13.76 -8.44 -3.15
CA ILE A 122 -13.06 -8.71 -4.40
C ILE A 122 -12.38 -10.07 -4.30
N PRO A 123 -12.54 -10.95 -5.30
CA PRO A 123 -11.81 -12.21 -5.31
C PRO A 123 -10.30 -11.97 -5.52
N ASP A 124 -9.46 -12.72 -4.79
CA ASP A 124 -7.97 -12.68 -4.89
C ASP A 124 -7.45 -13.39 -6.16
N ASN A 125 -8.09 -13.16 -7.31
CA ASN A 125 -7.66 -13.70 -8.59
C ASN A 125 -7.52 -12.59 -9.64
N ILE A 126 -6.27 -12.20 -9.87
CA ILE A 126 -5.92 -11.38 -11.03
C ILE A 126 -5.65 -12.34 -12.18
N GLU A 127 -6.47 -12.28 -13.23
CA GLU A 127 -6.27 -13.07 -14.44
C GLU A 127 -5.17 -12.43 -15.29
N ILE A 128 -4.02 -13.12 -15.37
CA ILE A 128 -2.83 -12.68 -16.11
C ILE A 128 -2.82 -13.35 -17.48
N PHE A 129 -2.76 -12.53 -18.54
CA PHE A 129 -2.70 -12.97 -19.94
C PHE A 129 -1.27 -13.02 -20.44
N GLU A 130 -0.49 -12.01 -20.09
CA GLU A 130 0.91 -11.86 -20.47
C GLU A 130 1.66 -11.25 -19.30
N GLU A 131 2.92 -11.63 -19.16
CA GLU A 131 3.80 -11.11 -18.13
C GLU A 131 5.20 -10.96 -18.74
N ASP A 132 5.78 -9.77 -18.60
CA ASP A 132 7.17 -9.50 -18.98
C ASP A 132 8.00 -9.07 -17.76
N ALA A 133 9.20 -8.53 -17.95
CA ALA A 133 10.06 -8.11 -16.85
C ALA A 133 9.49 -6.96 -16.00
N GLU A 134 8.67 -6.09 -16.57
CA GLU A 134 8.22 -4.83 -15.96
C GLU A 134 6.69 -4.75 -15.78
N TYR A 135 5.92 -5.57 -16.50
CA TYR A 135 4.47 -5.45 -16.58
C TYR A 135 3.75 -6.80 -16.47
N ILE A 136 2.50 -6.69 -16.03
CA ILE A 136 1.49 -7.75 -16.04
C ILE A 136 0.35 -7.22 -16.92
N VAL A 137 -0.04 -8.00 -17.93
CA VAL A 137 -1.18 -7.69 -18.80
C VAL A 137 -2.37 -8.50 -18.32
N THR A 138 -3.45 -7.79 -18.03
CA THR A 138 -4.76 -8.37 -17.68
C THR A 138 -5.75 -8.12 -18.81
N ASN A 139 -6.97 -8.66 -18.70
CA ASN A 139 -8.06 -8.38 -19.65
C ASN A 139 -8.38 -6.89 -19.80
N ASN A 140 -8.13 -6.10 -18.75
CA ASN A 140 -8.61 -4.73 -18.67
C ASN A 140 -7.47 -3.70 -18.68
N ASP A 141 -6.29 -4.07 -18.20
CA ASP A 141 -5.21 -3.14 -17.89
C ASP A 141 -3.81 -3.73 -18.14
N ILE A 142 -2.87 -2.83 -18.40
CA ILE A 142 -1.42 -3.09 -18.32
C ILE A 142 -0.94 -2.52 -16.98
N ILE A 143 -0.41 -3.39 -16.13
CA ILE A 143 -0.10 -3.11 -14.73
C ILE A 143 1.40 -3.17 -14.56
N LYS A 144 1.99 -2.08 -14.07
CA LYS A 144 3.43 -2.05 -13.75
C LYS A 144 3.71 -2.90 -12.52
N LYS A 145 4.73 -3.75 -12.60
CA LYS A 145 5.29 -4.47 -11.46
C LYS A 145 5.93 -3.46 -10.50
N ILE A 146 5.55 -3.54 -9.24
CA ILE A 146 6.03 -2.68 -8.15
C ILE A 146 6.48 -3.54 -6.97
N GLY A 147 7.31 -2.95 -6.09
CA GLY A 147 7.86 -3.68 -4.95
C GLY A 147 8.99 -4.63 -5.33
N LEU A 148 9.59 -5.23 -4.30
CA LEU A 148 10.60 -6.27 -4.43
C LEU A 148 9.94 -7.65 -4.66
N GLY A 149 10.73 -8.65 -5.04
CA GLY A 149 10.27 -10.03 -5.24
C GLY A 149 9.85 -10.42 -6.67
N TRP A 150 9.96 -9.51 -7.64
CA TRP A 150 9.71 -9.80 -9.06
C TRP A 150 10.91 -10.41 -9.79
N ALA A 151 12.11 -10.36 -9.21
CA ALA A 151 13.31 -11.00 -9.74
C ALA A 151 13.49 -12.39 -9.13
N ASN A 152 13.58 -13.42 -9.99
CA ASN A 152 14.09 -14.77 -9.68
C ASN A 152 15.53 -14.90 -10.17
#